data_AF-A0A9P2H5C0-F1
#
_entry.id   AF-A0A9P2H5C0-F1
#
_cell.length_a   1.000
_cell.length_b   1.000
_cell.length_c   1.000
_cell.angle_alpha   90.00
_cell.angle_beta   90.00
_cell.angle_gamma   90.00
#
_symmetry.space_group_name_H-M   'P 1'
#
loop_
_entity.id
_entity.type
_entity.pdbx_description
1 polymer ?
#
loop_
_entity_poly.entity_id
_entity_poly.type
_entity_poly.pdbx_seq_one_letter_code
_entity_poly.pdbx_strand_id
1 'polypeptide(L)'
;MHHSFAYRSYSWYVDVDNLPQLPWWLRPFARFHADDHFADPFSCPPHSSLRDRLDAFFAARGLAVPDGRITALLQARVLGYVFNPLSIFWCHDRDGQLRHVIAEVHNTYGGRHAYLLPPADLPVVTAKNFYVSPFHQLAGYYLIRAPRPDRELDVTVTLHRDRRQVCPEFTATLRGQRRPATTRQIAMMQIISPLAPMVVAARIRIQGIRLWLRRVPVVPR
;
A
#
# COMPACT_ATOMS: atom_id res chain seq x y z
N MET A 1 9.12 -9.28 24.35
CA MET A 1 9.66 -7.94 23.98
C MET A 1 8.74 -7.34 22.93
N HIS A 2 8.06 -6.23 23.23
CA HIS A 2 7.27 -5.50 22.23
C HIS A 2 8.18 -4.51 21.51
N HIS A 3 8.32 -4.66 20.19
CA HIS A 3 9.04 -3.71 19.35
C HIS A 3 8.02 -2.82 18.62
N SER A 4 7.86 -1.58 19.08
CA SER A 4 7.03 -0.57 18.43
C SER A 4 7.90 0.51 17.79
N PHE A 5 7.56 0.92 16.57
CA PHE A 5 8.21 2.03 15.89
C PHE A 5 7.15 2.91 15.24
N ALA A 6 7.34 4.24 15.32
CA ALA A 6 6.46 5.22 14.70
C ALA A 6 7.29 6.14 13.80
N TYR A 7 6.81 6.35 12.58
CA TYR A 7 7.49 7.18 11.59
C TYR A 7 6.50 8.13 10.93
N ARG A 8 6.92 9.38 10.74
CA ARG A 8 6.18 10.34 9.91
C ARG A 8 6.57 10.11 8.47
N SER A 9 5.57 9.97 7.61
CA SER A 9 5.71 9.91 6.16
C SER A 9 4.57 10.70 5.52
N TYR A 10 4.64 10.90 4.21
CA TYR A 10 3.52 11.35 3.41
C TYR A 10 3.16 10.25 2.42
N SER A 11 1.91 10.25 1.96
CA SER A 11 1.42 9.40 0.88
C SER A 11 0.46 10.22 0.02
N TRP A 12 0.28 9.80 -1.22
CA TRP A 12 -0.60 10.46 -2.17
C TRP A 12 -1.95 9.77 -2.15
N TYR A 13 -3.01 10.56 -1.90
CA TYR A 13 -4.38 10.13 -2.10
C TYR A 13 -4.87 10.69 -3.43
N VAL A 14 -5.02 9.83 -4.43
CA VAL A 14 -5.24 10.21 -5.84
C VAL A 14 -6.46 9.50 -6.40
N ASP A 15 -7.01 10.07 -7.45
CA ASP A 15 -7.92 9.37 -8.35
C ASP A 15 -7.09 8.56 -9.34
N VAL A 16 -7.40 7.27 -9.51
CA VAL A 16 -6.68 6.38 -10.43
C VAL A 16 -6.82 6.84 -11.88
N ASP A 17 -7.99 7.39 -12.24
CA ASP A 17 -8.30 7.83 -13.59
C ASP A 17 -7.78 9.27 -13.85
N ASN A 18 -7.45 10.01 -12.79
CA ASN A 18 -6.95 11.39 -12.87
C ASN A 18 -5.75 11.61 -11.95
N LEU A 19 -4.63 10.99 -12.32
CA LEU A 19 -3.36 11.13 -11.60
C LEU A 19 -2.83 12.57 -11.68
N PRO A 20 -2.25 13.12 -10.59
CA PRO A 20 -1.84 14.51 -10.56
C PRO A 20 -0.68 14.78 -11.53
N GLN A 21 -0.86 15.80 -12.37
CA GLN A 21 0.17 16.27 -13.29
C GLN A 21 0.96 17.41 -12.66
N LEU A 22 2.24 17.19 -12.41
CA LEU A 22 3.10 18.18 -11.78
C LEU A 22 3.83 19.05 -12.80
N PRO A 23 4.14 20.32 -12.44
CA PRO A 23 5.04 21.17 -13.20
C PRO A 23 6.36 20.45 -13.50
N TRP A 24 6.98 20.77 -14.64
CA TRP A 24 8.16 20.04 -15.13
C TRP A 24 9.31 19.96 -14.12
N TRP A 25 9.51 20.99 -13.30
CA TRP A 25 10.53 21.06 -12.26
C TRP A 25 10.21 20.22 -11.00
N LEU A 26 8.94 19.87 -10.77
CA LEU A 26 8.52 18.94 -9.71
C LEU A 26 8.43 17.49 -10.17
N ARG A 27 8.39 17.24 -11.50
CA ARG A 27 8.29 15.88 -12.06
C ARG A 27 9.37 14.92 -11.57
N PRO A 28 10.62 15.29 -11.27
CA PRO A 28 11.58 14.35 -10.69
C PRO A 28 11.19 13.86 -9.29
N PHE A 29 10.35 14.60 -8.57
CA PHE A 29 10.04 14.36 -7.16
C PHE A 29 8.68 13.72 -6.92
N ALA A 30 7.85 13.59 -7.94
CA ALA A 30 6.65 12.76 -7.89
C ALA A 30 6.24 12.36 -9.30
N ARG A 31 6.42 11.07 -9.61
CA ARG A 31 5.85 10.41 -10.79
C ARG A 31 5.06 9.20 -10.38
N PHE A 32 3.95 8.98 -11.06
CA PHE A 32 3.10 7.81 -10.89
C PHE A 32 3.29 6.94 -12.11
N HIS A 33 3.71 5.69 -11.91
CA HIS A 33 3.80 4.70 -12.97
C HIS A 33 2.86 3.56 -12.64
N ALA A 34 2.01 3.18 -13.59
CA ALA A 34 1.10 2.05 -13.43
C ALA A 34 1.88 0.75 -13.16
N ASP A 35 3.07 0.61 -13.73
CA ASP A 35 3.98 -0.55 -13.56
C ASP A 35 4.47 -0.73 -12.11
N ASP A 36 4.26 0.26 -11.24
CA ASP A 36 4.51 0.14 -9.81
C ASP A 36 3.46 -0.71 -9.10
N HIS A 37 2.35 -1.05 -9.74
CA HIS A 37 1.23 -1.74 -9.12
C HIS A 37 0.76 -2.92 -9.98
N PHE A 38 0.17 -3.92 -9.32
CA PHE A 38 -0.43 -5.10 -9.94
C PHE A 38 0.53 -5.78 -10.92
N ALA A 39 1.61 -6.34 -10.36
CA ALA A 39 2.65 -7.03 -11.12
C ALA A 39 2.11 -8.34 -11.73
N ASP A 40 1.44 -8.20 -12.85
CA ASP A 40 1.43 -9.22 -13.88
C ASP A 40 1.77 -8.56 -15.22
N PRO A 41 3.06 -8.51 -15.59
CA PRO A 41 3.49 -7.93 -16.85
C PRO A 41 3.05 -8.75 -18.07
N PHE A 42 2.55 -9.99 -17.88
CA PHE A 42 2.01 -10.80 -18.97
C PHE A 42 0.50 -10.54 -19.19
N SER A 43 -0.18 -9.99 -18.19
CA SER A 43 -1.61 -9.67 -18.27
C SER A 43 -1.91 -8.26 -18.76
N CYS A 44 -0.91 -7.38 -18.86
CA CYS A 44 -1.11 -5.98 -19.27
C CYS A 44 -0.04 -5.51 -20.27
N PRO A 45 -0.44 -4.91 -21.42
CA PRO A 45 0.49 -4.32 -22.37
C PRO A 45 1.41 -3.25 -21.73
N PRO A 46 2.59 -3.00 -22.31
CA PRO A 46 3.40 -1.84 -21.95
C PRO A 46 2.56 -0.56 -22.03
N HIS A 47 2.75 0.35 -21.07
CA HIS A 47 2.00 1.61 -20.96
C HIS A 47 0.50 1.49 -20.61
N SER A 48 0.03 0.32 -20.16
CA SER A 48 -1.28 0.17 -19.54
C SER A 48 -1.47 1.19 -18.41
N SER A 49 -2.64 1.82 -18.33
CA SER A 49 -2.99 2.68 -17.21
C SER A 49 -3.13 1.88 -15.91
N LEU A 50 -3.17 2.59 -14.78
CA LEU A 50 -3.42 1.96 -13.49
C LEU A 50 -4.85 1.36 -13.42
N ARG A 51 -5.79 1.92 -14.19
CA ARG A 51 -7.15 1.40 -14.36
C ARG A 51 -7.14 0.07 -15.12
N ASP A 52 -6.44 -0.01 -16.25
CA ASP A 52 -6.35 -1.25 -17.03
C ASP A 52 -5.79 -2.42 -16.20
N ARG A 53 -4.80 -2.12 -15.36
CA ARG A 53 -4.19 -3.11 -14.45
C ARG A 53 -5.15 -3.58 -13.36
N LEU A 54 -5.99 -2.68 -12.84
CA LEU A 54 -7.06 -3.03 -11.91
C LEU A 54 -8.11 -3.90 -12.60
N ASP A 55 -8.49 -3.55 -13.82
CA ASP A 55 -9.45 -4.31 -14.62
C ASP A 55 -8.93 -5.75 -14.85
N ALA A 56 -7.66 -5.90 -15.21
CA ALA A 56 -7.02 -7.22 -15.30
C ALA A 56 -7.00 -7.97 -13.95
N PHE A 57 -6.73 -7.27 -12.84
CA PHE A 57 -6.70 -7.86 -11.50
C PHE A 57 -8.07 -8.44 -11.07
N PHE A 58 -9.16 -7.74 -11.39
CA PHE A 58 -10.53 -8.21 -11.14
C PHE A 58 -10.93 -9.31 -12.11
N ALA A 59 -10.59 -9.18 -13.40
CA ALA A 59 -10.88 -10.17 -14.43
C ALA A 59 -10.23 -11.53 -14.11
N ALA A 60 -8.98 -11.53 -13.63
CA ALA A 60 -8.28 -12.74 -13.17
C ALA A 60 -8.98 -13.45 -11.98
N ARG A 61 -9.92 -12.79 -11.32
CA ARG A 61 -10.75 -13.33 -10.22
C ARG A 61 -12.19 -13.61 -10.63
N GLY A 62 -12.53 -13.45 -11.92
CA GLY A 62 -13.89 -13.61 -12.42
C GLY A 62 -14.87 -12.55 -11.91
N LEU A 63 -14.36 -11.36 -11.53
CA LEU A 63 -15.17 -10.27 -11.00
C LEU A 63 -15.17 -9.09 -11.97
N ALA A 64 -16.28 -8.35 -12.00
CA ALA A 64 -16.36 -7.07 -12.68
C ALA A 64 -15.80 -5.96 -11.77
N VAL A 65 -15.10 -5.00 -12.37
CA VAL A 65 -14.66 -3.79 -11.65
C VAL A 65 -15.87 -2.92 -11.36
N PRO A 66 -15.98 -2.34 -10.15
CA PRO A 66 -16.96 -1.32 -9.87
C PRO A 66 -16.88 -0.17 -10.88
N ASP A 67 -18.04 0.20 -11.40
CA ASP A 67 -18.24 1.11 -12.51
C ASP A 67 -18.27 2.60 -12.08
N GLY A 68 -17.64 2.90 -10.94
CA GLY A 68 -17.45 4.25 -10.42
C GLY A 68 -15.98 4.64 -10.26
N ARG A 69 -15.77 5.64 -9.38
CA ARG A 69 -14.45 6.19 -9.10
C ARG A 69 -13.58 5.17 -8.36
N ILE A 70 -12.30 5.13 -8.69
CA ILE A 70 -11.31 4.40 -7.89
C ILE A 70 -10.31 5.39 -7.32
N THR A 71 -10.22 5.45 -6.00
CA THR A 71 -9.21 6.26 -5.32
C THR A 71 -8.10 5.38 -4.77
N ALA A 72 -6.89 5.90 -4.71
CA ALA A 72 -5.73 5.15 -4.27
C ALA A 72 -4.91 5.94 -3.25
N LEU A 73 -4.42 5.26 -2.22
CA LEU A 73 -3.36 5.72 -1.34
C LEU A 73 -2.08 4.97 -1.71
N LEU A 74 -1.11 5.71 -2.27
CA LEU A 74 0.13 5.14 -2.79
C LEU A 74 1.29 6.13 -2.66
N GLN A 75 2.52 5.70 -2.95
CA GLN A 75 3.67 6.59 -3.06
C GLN A 75 3.97 6.94 -4.52
N ALA A 76 4.44 8.17 -4.73
CA ALA A 76 5.01 8.59 -5.99
C ALA A 76 6.51 8.26 -6.04
N ARG A 77 7.04 8.03 -7.24
CA ARG A 77 8.48 7.93 -7.47
C ARG A 77 9.16 9.28 -7.20
N VAL A 78 10.21 9.23 -6.39
CA VAL A 78 11.13 10.34 -6.13
C VAL A 78 12.48 9.96 -6.72
N LEU A 79 12.98 10.76 -7.65
CA LEU A 79 14.22 10.54 -8.40
C LEU A 79 14.28 9.14 -9.04
N GLY A 80 13.15 8.68 -9.58
CA GLY A 80 13.02 7.37 -10.23
C GLY A 80 12.81 6.20 -9.26
N TYR A 81 12.91 6.41 -7.95
CA TYR A 81 12.75 5.37 -6.93
C TYR A 81 11.40 5.46 -6.21
N VAL A 82 10.74 4.32 -6.01
CA VAL A 82 9.57 4.20 -5.14
C VAL A 82 9.68 2.94 -4.30
N PHE A 83 9.14 3.02 -3.09
CA PHE A 83 8.91 1.86 -2.25
C PHE A 83 7.52 1.98 -1.63
N ASN A 84 6.63 1.05 -2.02
CA ASN A 84 5.22 1.00 -1.65
C ASN A 84 4.99 -0.14 -0.66
N PRO A 85 5.33 -0.01 0.64
CA PRO A 85 5.14 -1.10 1.60
C PRO A 85 3.67 -1.54 1.67
N LEU A 86 2.77 -0.59 1.50
CA LEU A 86 1.34 -0.79 1.41
C LEU A 86 0.77 0.25 0.45
N SER A 87 -0.06 -0.17 -0.49
CA SER A 87 -0.89 0.67 -1.34
C SER A 87 -2.33 0.21 -1.22
N ILE A 88 -3.27 1.15 -1.09
CA ILE A 88 -4.67 0.84 -0.83
C ILE A 88 -5.52 1.48 -1.92
N PHE A 89 -6.41 0.71 -2.51
CA PHE A 89 -7.34 1.18 -3.54
C PHE A 89 -8.75 1.02 -3.02
N TRP A 90 -9.55 2.09 -3.07
CA TRP A 90 -10.97 2.07 -2.76
C TRP A 90 -11.75 2.14 -4.07
N CYS A 91 -12.48 1.07 -4.37
CA CYS A 91 -13.28 0.94 -5.58
C CYS A 91 -14.73 1.27 -5.26
N HIS A 92 -15.26 2.31 -5.91
CA HIS A 92 -16.63 2.78 -5.70
C HIS A 92 -17.53 2.40 -6.89
N ASP A 93 -18.84 2.28 -6.64
CA ASP A 93 -19.83 2.24 -7.72
C ASP A 93 -20.20 3.65 -8.21
N ARG A 94 -21.11 3.72 -9.18
CA ARG A 94 -21.61 4.96 -9.77
C ARG A 94 -22.30 5.88 -8.76
N ASP A 95 -22.90 5.30 -7.72
CA ASP A 95 -23.56 6.03 -6.63
C ASP A 95 -22.55 6.49 -5.56
N GLY A 96 -21.26 6.18 -5.72
CA GLY A 96 -20.18 6.57 -4.83
C GLY A 96 -20.06 5.70 -3.58
N GLN A 97 -20.79 4.57 -3.51
CA GLN A 97 -20.69 3.61 -2.43
C GLN A 97 -19.43 2.76 -2.58
N LEU A 98 -18.76 2.49 -1.46
CA LEU A 98 -17.59 1.61 -1.46
C LEU A 98 -18.05 0.18 -1.76
N ARG A 99 -17.48 -0.43 -2.81
CA ARG A 99 -17.78 -1.82 -3.20
C ARG A 99 -16.65 -2.77 -2.87
N HIS A 100 -15.40 -2.33 -3.02
CA HIS A 100 -14.24 -3.13 -2.70
C HIS A 100 -13.09 -2.28 -2.19
N VAL A 101 -12.23 -2.89 -1.38
CA VAL A 101 -10.93 -2.33 -1.02
C VAL A 101 -9.85 -3.29 -1.47
N ILE A 102 -8.79 -2.78 -2.10
CA ILE A 102 -7.63 -3.60 -2.47
C ILE A 102 -6.46 -3.15 -1.62
N ALA A 103 -5.86 -4.07 -0.88
CA ALA A 103 -4.62 -3.83 -0.14
C ALA A 103 -3.46 -4.52 -0.87
N GLU A 104 -2.64 -3.74 -1.56
CA GLU A 104 -1.42 -4.21 -2.21
C GLU A 104 -0.22 -4.04 -1.29
N VAL A 105 0.50 -5.14 -1.03
CA VAL A 105 1.67 -5.17 -0.18
C VAL A 105 2.89 -5.53 -1.01
N HIS A 106 3.95 -4.73 -0.88
CA HIS A 106 5.24 -5.02 -1.50
C HIS A 106 6.24 -5.45 -0.43
N ASN A 107 7.03 -6.47 -0.75
CA ASN A 107 8.16 -6.86 0.10
C ASN A 107 9.47 -6.25 -0.43
N THR A 108 10.52 -6.27 0.41
CA THR A 108 11.85 -5.75 0.06
C THR A 108 12.59 -6.57 -0.98
N TYR A 109 12.07 -7.75 -1.33
CA TYR A 109 12.65 -8.70 -2.28
C TYR A 109 12.01 -8.60 -3.68
N GLY A 110 11.21 -7.56 -3.93
CA GLY A 110 10.56 -7.30 -5.22
C GLY A 110 9.26 -8.07 -5.46
N GLY A 111 8.82 -8.89 -4.49
CA GLY A 111 7.52 -9.53 -4.54
C GLY A 111 6.39 -8.54 -4.21
N ARG A 112 5.26 -8.72 -4.88
CA ARG A 112 4.04 -7.94 -4.68
C ARG A 112 2.83 -8.85 -4.56
N HIS A 113 1.83 -8.44 -3.80
CA HIS A 113 0.55 -9.14 -3.74
C HIS A 113 -0.57 -8.19 -3.36
N ALA A 114 -1.71 -8.36 -4.03
CA ALA A 114 -2.90 -7.57 -3.80
C ALA A 114 -4.02 -8.44 -3.23
N TYR A 115 -4.48 -8.06 -2.04
CA TYR A 115 -5.63 -8.64 -1.36
C TYR A 115 -6.89 -7.86 -1.76
N LEU A 116 -7.90 -8.57 -2.28
CA LEU A 116 -9.22 -8.00 -2.53
C LEU A 116 -10.09 -8.19 -1.28
N LEU A 117 -10.63 -7.09 -0.77
CA LEU A 117 -11.43 -7.04 0.45
C LEU A 117 -12.86 -6.58 0.11
N PRO A 118 -13.88 -7.10 0.81
CA PRO A 118 -15.23 -6.56 0.76
C PRO A 118 -15.26 -5.13 1.32
N PRO A 119 -16.31 -4.36 1.03
CA PRO A 119 -16.47 -3.03 1.58
C PRO A 119 -16.85 -3.18 3.04
N ALA A 120 -15.99 -2.74 3.96
CA ALA A 120 -16.29 -2.85 5.38
C ALA A 120 -15.71 -1.66 6.15
N ASP A 121 -16.56 -1.03 6.95
CA ASP A 121 -16.15 -0.15 8.04
C ASP A 121 -15.51 -0.95 9.21
N LEU A 122 -15.72 -2.26 9.19
CA LEU A 122 -15.25 -3.26 10.15
C LEU A 122 -14.00 -4.01 9.63
N PRO A 123 -13.14 -4.53 10.53
CA PRO A 123 -11.96 -5.31 10.13
C PRO A 123 -12.35 -6.56 9.33
N VAL A 124 -11.76 -6.74 8.15
CA VAL A 124 -11.96 -7.92 7.31
C VAL A 124 -10.87 -8.95 7.62
N VAL A 125 -11.28 -10.18 7.93
CA VAL A 125 -10.39 -11.34 8.02
C VAL A 125 -10.00 -11.80 6.62
N THR A 126 -8.71 -11.85 6.33
CA THR A 126 -8.16 -12.43 5.10
C THR A 126 -7.06 -13.43 5.46
N ALA A 127 -7.10 -14.62 4.86
CA ALA A 127 -6.04 -15.61 5.05
C ALA A 127 -4.70 -15.04 4.56
N LYS A 128 -3.62 -15.24 5.32
CA LYS A 128 -2.28 -14.80 4.93
C LYS A 128 -1.79 -15.66 3.77
N ASN A 129 -1.92 -15.12 2.57
CA ASN A 129 -1.51 -15.80 1.33
C ASN A 129 -0.24 -15.20 0.70
N PHE A 130 0.43 -14.25 1.38
CA PHE A 130 1.63 -13.60 0.86
C PHE A 130 2.80 -13.48 1.84
N TYR A 131 4.00 -13.81 1.34
CA TYR A 131 5.27 -13.74 2.05
C TYR A 131 5.82 -12.30 2.07
N VAL A 132 5.35 -11.51 3.04
CA VAL A 132 5.73 -10.08 3.18
C VAL A 132 7.02 -9.86 3.97
N SER A 133 7.50 -10.86 4.72
CA SER A 133 8.70 -10.77 5.55
C SER A 133 9.30 -12.14 5.83
N PRO A 134 10.64 -12.30 5.82
CA PRO A 134 11.33 -13.56 6.14
C PRO A 134 11.27 -13.97 7.62
N PHE A 135 10.69 -13.11 8.46
CA PHE A 135 10.57 -13.32 9.90
C PHE A 135 9.18 -13.80 10.34
N HIS A 136 8.19 -13.89 9.44
CA HIS A 136 6.83 -14.30 9.78
C HIS A 136 6.38 -15.51 8.93
N GLN A 137 6.23 -16.68 9.57
CA GLN A 137 5.74 -17.93 8.97
C GLN A 137 4.43 -17.73 8.19
N LEU A 138 4.20 -18.55 7.14
CA LEU A 138 3.02 -18.49 6.26
C LEU A 138 1.66 -18.70 6.98
N ALA A 139 1.66 -19.29 8.19
CA ALA A 139 0.44 -19.54 8.94
C ALA A 139 -0.10 -18.28 9.65
N GLY A 140 -1.40 -18.00 9.51
CA GLY A 140 -2.12 -16.93 10.20
C GLY A 140 -3.18 -16.23 9.32
N TYR A 141 -3.84 -15.22 9.87
CA TYR A 141 -4.77 -14.36 9.12
C TYR A 141 -4.49 -12.87 9.40
N TYR A 142 -4.67 -12.05 8.36
CA TYR A 142 -4.68 -10.61 8.49
C TYR A 142 -6.08 -10.11 8.81
N LEU A 143 -6.19 -9.21 9.78
CA LEU A 143 -7.35 -8.33 9.91
C LEU A 143 -6.98 -6.98 9.31
N ILE A 144 -7.62 -6.62 8.21
CA ILE A 144 -7.40 -5.34 7.54
C ILE A 144 -8.64 -4.47 7.73
N ARG A 145 -8.45 -3.32 8.35
CA ARG A 145 -9.45 -2.25 8.46
C ARG A 145 -8.94 -1.06 7.66
N ALA A 146 -9.61 -0.74 6.58
CA ALA A 146 -9.26 0.35 5.67
C ALA A 146 -10.54 1.08 5.23
N PRO A 147 -11.17 1.84 6.15
CA PRO A 147 -12.38 2.59 5.82
C PRO A 147 -12.07 3.61 4.72
N ARG A 148 -13.12 4.07 4.02
CA ARG A 148 -13.00 5.14 3.04
C ARG A 148 -12.38 6.38 3.72
N PRO A 149 -11.25 6.90 3.24
CA PRO A 149 -10.65 8.08 3.83
C PRO A 149 -11.42 9.34 3.39
N ASP A 150 -11.71 10.20 4.35
CA ASP A 150 -12.24 11.55 4.10
C ASP A 150 -11.22 12.61 4.56
N ARG A 151 -11.43 13.26 5.71
CA ARG A 151 -10.47 14.20 6.30
C ARG A 151 -9.32 13.48 7.01
N GLU A 152 -9.60 12.31 7.56
CA GLU A 152 -8.64 11.49 8.28
C GLU A 152 -8.49 10.13 7.61
N LEU A 153 -7.28 9.60 7.69
CA LEU A 153 -6.91 8.26 7.29
C LEU A 153 -6.63 7.46 8.56
N ASP A 154 -7.28 6.31 8.70
CA ASP A 154 -6.99 5.33 9.76
C ASP A 154 -7.04 3.92 9.18
N VAL A 155 -5.88 3.42 8.78
CA VAL A 155 -5.73 2.06 8.27
C VAL A 155 -5.02 1.24 9.31
N THR A 156 -5.58 0.07 9.64
CA THR A 156 -4.97 -0.87 10.56
C THR A 156 -4.88 -2.25 9.92
N VAL A 157 -3.70 -2.85 9.99
CA VAL A 157 -3.43 -4.22 9.61
C VAL A 157 -2.90 -4.95 10.83
N THR A 158 -3.60 -5.98 11.29
CA THR A 158 -3.08 -6.88 12.34
C THR A 158 -2.88 -8.28 11.80
N LEU A 159 -1.85 -8.97 12.28
CA LEU A 159 -1.57 -10.37 12.01
C LEU A 159 -1.87 -11.19 13.26
N HIS A 160 -2.68 -12.23 13.10
CA HIS A 160 -2.99 -13.20 14.16
C HIS A 160 -2.58 -14.60 13.70
N ARG A 161 -1.99 -15.38 14.60
CA ARG A 161 -1.53 -16.75 14.29
C ARG A 161 -2.57 -17.81 14.67
N ASP A 162 -3.34 -17.55 15.72
CA ASP A 162 -4.44 -18.41 16.20
C ASP A 162 -5.65 -17.53 16.56
N ARG A 163 -6.87 -18.03 16.30
CA ARG A 163 -8.13 -17.40 16.72
C ARG A 163 -8.28 -17.29 18.24
N ARG A 164 -7.53 -18.07 19.01
CA ARG A 164 -7.50 -18.02 20.48
C ARG A 164 -6.55 -16.96 21.06
N GLN A 165 -5.70 -16.34 20.24
CA GLN A 165 -4.81 -15.27 20.69
C GLN A 165 -5.57 -13.95 20.85
N VAL A 166 -5.61 -13.44 22.08
CA VAL A 166 -6.21 -12.14 22.44
C VAL A 166 -5.41 -10.97 21.85
N CYS A 167 -4.08 -11.12 21.74
CA CYS A 167 -3.19 -10.07 21.23
C CYS A 167 -2.66 -10.43 19.83
N PRO A 168 -2.62 -9.47 18.88
CA PRO A 168 -2.01 -9.69 17.57
C PRO A 168 -0.49 -9.88 17.69
N GLU A 169 0.07 -10.71 16.83
CA GLU A 169 1.53 -10.92 16.72
C GLU A 169 2.23 -9.70 16.09
N PHE A 170 1.52 -9.01 15.21
CA PHE A 170 1.99 -7.79 14.57
C PHE A 170 0.82 -6.83 14.32
N THR A 171 1.05 -5.55 14.58
CA THR A 171 0.11 -4.46 14.27
C THR A 171 0.83 -3.37 13.51
N ALA A 172 0.31 -3.03 12.33
CA ALA A 172 0.70 -1.84 11.59
C ALA A 172 -0.48 -0.90 11.49
N THR A 173 -0.26 0.36 11.85
CA THR A 173 -1.29 1.41 11.74
C THR A 173 -0.73 2.57 10.94
N LEU A 174 -1.51 3.02 9.96
CA LEU A 174 -1.25 4.22 9.18
C LEU A 174 -2.33 5.24 9.48
N ARG A 175 -1.94 6.31 10.18
CA ARG A 175 -2.81 7.45 10.50
C ARG A 175 -2.30 8.72 9.88
N GLY A 176 -3.22 9.55 9.40
CA GLY A 176 -2.87 10.83 8.79
C GLY A 176 -4.06 11.74 8.56
N GLN A 177 -3.76 13.01 8.30
CA GLN A 177 -4.76 14.00 7.91
C GLN A 177 -4.58 14.35 6.44
N ARG A 178 -5.68 14.37 5.69
CA ARG A 178 -5.70 14.74 4.29
C ARG A 178 -5.37 16.22 4.15
N ARG A 179 -4.44 16.54 3.27
CA ARG A 179 -4.12 17.91 2.87
C ARG A 179 -4.28 18.05 1.35
N PRO A 180 -4.79 19.19 0.86
CA PRO A 180 -4.80 19.46 -0.57
C PRO A 180 -3.38 19.33 -1.16
N ALA A 181 -3.29 18.85 -2.39
CA ALA A 181 -2.01 18.71 -3.09
C ALA A 181 -1.71 19.98 -3.90
N THR A 182 -1.60 21.14 -3.22
CA THR A 182 -1.20 22.38 -3.92
C THR A 182 0.29 22.35 -4.26
N THR A 183 0.70 23.03 -5.34
CA THR A 183 2.11 23.14 -5.75
C THR A 183 3.02 23.58 -4.59
N ARG A 184 2.56 24.54 -3.78
CA ARG A 184 3.27 25.01 -2.58
C ARG A 184 3.46 23.90 -1.55
N GLN A 185 2.40 23.14 -1.24
CA GLN A 185 2.47 22.05 -0.27
C GLN A 185 3.35 20.91 -0.77
N ILE A 186 3.28 20.57 -2.06
CA ILE A 186 4.13 19.55 -2.67
C ILE A 186 5.60 19.96 -2.57
N ALA A 187 5.95 21.18 -2.99
CA ALA A 187 7.30 21.70 -2.86
C ALA A 187 7.79 21.70 -1.40
N MET A 188 6.94 22.12 -0.46
CA MET A 188 7.26 22.11 0.97
C MET A 188 7.49 20.68 1.50
N MET A 189 6.68 19.70 1.09
CA MET A 189 6.86 18.30 1.48
C MET A 189 8.15 17.71 0.92
N GLN A 190 8.60 18.14 -0.26
CA GLN A 190 9.92 17.77 -0.80
C GLN A 190 11.07 18.40 0.00
N ILE A 191 10.90 19.56 0.61
CA ILE A 191 11.92 20.13 1.50
C ILE A 191 11.94 19.42 2.85
N ILE A 192 10.76 19.10 3.40
CA ILE A 192 10.63 18.46 4.72
C ILE A 192 11.03 16.97 4.65
N SER A 193 10.80 16.31 3.53
CA SER A 193 11.09 14.88 3.36
C SER A 193 11.54 14.53 1.92
N PRO A 194 12.68 15.07 1.46
CA PRO A 194 13.16 14.98 0.07
C PRO A 194 13.45 13.56 -0.39
N LEU A 195 13.66 12.64 0.55
CA LEU A 195 14.05 11.26 0.27
C LEU A 195 13.08 10.28 0.94
N ALA A 196 11.84 10.67 1.21
CA ALA A 196 10.90 9.85 1.98
C ALA A 196 10.82 8.38 1.49
N PRO A 197 10.71 8.07 0.18
CA PRO A 197 10.70 6.68 -0.28
C PRO A 197 12.02 5.96 -0.03
N MET A 198 13.16 6.63 -0.25
CA MET A 198 14.50 6.06 -0.03
C MET A 198 14.81 5.87 1.46
N VAL A 199 14.36 6.79 2.31
CA VAL A 199 14.50 6.70 3.77
C VAL A 199 13.59 5.61 4.33
N VAL A 200 12.36 5.48 3.83
CA VAL A 200 11.46 4.38 4.22
C VAL A 200 12.04 3.04 3.77
N ALA A 201 12.50 2.92 2.53
CA ALA A 201 13.14 1.70 2.03
C ALA A 201 14.45 1.37 2.75
N ALA A 202 15.32 2.35 2.98
CA ALA A 202 16.56 2.18 3.72
C ALA A 202 16.27 1.78 5.17
N ARG A 203 15.26 2.38 5.81
CA ARG A 203 14.85 1.99 7.17
C ARG A 203 14.30 0.58 7.19
N ILE A 204 13.46 0.18 6.24
CA ILE A 204 12.93 -1.19 6.20
C ILE A 204 14.03 -2.21 5.90
N ARG A 205 14.98 -1.89 5.02
CA ARG A 205 16.18 -2.71 4.77
C ARG A 205 17.07 -2.79 6.01
N ILE A 206 17.32 -1.68 6.71
CA ILE A 206 18.07 -1.63 7.97
C ILE A 206 17.35 -2.42 9.06
N GLN A 207 16.02 -2.37 9.14
CA GLN A 207 15.23 -3.17 10.09
C GLN A 207 15.27 -4.66 9.76
N GLY A 208 15.21 -5.02 8.47
CA GLY A 208 15.42 -6.39 8.01
C GLY A 208 16.82 -6.92 8.38
N ILE A 209 17.85 -6.10 8.17
CA ILE A 209 19.25 -6.41 8.54
C ILE A 209 19.42 -6.46 10.07
N ARG A 210 18.74 -5.60 10.84
CA ARG A 210 18.81 -5.56 12.31
C ARG A 210 18.09 -6.75 12.96
N LEU A 211 16.98 -7.21 12.37
CA LEU A 211 16.29 -8.44 12.78
C LEU A 211 17.12 -9.68 12.42
N TRP A 212 17.79 -9.66 11.27
CA TRP A 212 18.72 -10.71 10.85
C TRP A 212 19.97 -10.79 11.76
N LEU A 213 20.59 -9.65 12.07
CA LEU A 213 21.71 -9.53 13.02
C LEU A 213 21.33 -9.95 14.45
N ARG A 214 20.03 -9.88 14.80
CA ARG A 214 19.50 -10.34 16.09
C ARG A 214 19.14 -11.83 16.11
N ARG A 215 19.51 -12.61 15.09
CA ARG A 215 19.31 -14.07 14.98
C ARG A 215 17.85 -14.50 15.20
N VAL A 216 16.88 -13.67 14.79
CA VAL A 216 15.49 -14.14 14.66
C VAL A 216 15.51 -15.21 13.56
N PRO A 217 15.07 -16.45 13.85
CA PRO A 217 15.22 -17.56 12.93
C PRO A 217 14.55 -17.22 11.60
N VAL A 218 15.39 -17.15 10.56
CA VAL A 218 14.94 -16.97 9.19
C VAL A 218 14.22 -18.26 8.82
N VAL A 219 12.94 -18.17 8.51
CA VAL A 219 12.20 -19.34 8.01
C VAL A 219 12.67 -19.54 6.56
N PRO A 220 13.35 -20.66 6.24
CA PRO A 220 13.70 -20.97 4.86
C PRO A 220 12.42 -21.17 4.04
N ARG A 221 12.54 -20.91 2.73
CA ARG A 221 11.46 -21.08 1.75
C ARG A 221 10.88 -22.47 1.75
#